data_AF-A0A286PGP6-F1
#
_entry.id   AF-A0A286PGP6-F1
#
_cell.length_a   1.000
_cell.length_b   1.000
_cell.length_c   1.000
_cell.angle_alpha   90.00
_cell.angle_beta   90.00
_cell.angle_gamma   90.00
#
_symmetry.space_group_name_H-M   'P 1'
#
loop_
_entity.id
_entity.type
_entity.pdbx_description
1 polymer ?
#
loop_
_entity_poly.entity_id
_entity_poly.type
_entity_poly.pdbx_seq_one_letter_code
_entity_poly.pdbx_strand_id
1 'polypeptide(L)' 'MSIAACLGEDFLAQAPHREYRHVPGVIDVAGLMTWGNLNQILVGHRLEPPHMRLSRDGDTLPGPV' A
#
# COMPACT_ATOMS: atom_id res chain seq x y z
N MET A 1 7.42 8.37 -16.00
CA MET A 1 6.54 7.29 -16.51
C MET A 1 5.41 7.11 -15.52
N SER A 2 4.15 7.00 -15.98
CA SER A 2 2.99 6.82 -15.08
C SER A 2 2.76 5.32 -14.83
N ILE A 3 2.41 4.94 -13.60
CA ILE A 3 2.02 3.57 -13.24
C ILE A 3 0.93 3.06 -14.18
N ALA A 4 -0.02 3.92 -14.58
CA ALA A 4 -1.11 3.56 -15.48
C ALA A 4 -0.62 3.04 -16.84
N ALA A 5 0.49 3.57 -17.36
CA ALA A 5 1.06 3.11 -18.63
C ALA A 5 1.62 1.67 -18.53
N CYS A 6 2.02 1.25 -17.34
CA CYS A 6 2.56 -0.08 -17.12
C CYS A 6 1.46 -1.16 -17.02
N LEU A 7 0.20 -0.76 -16.85
CA LEU A 7 -0.93 -1.68 -16.65
C LEU A 7 -1.50 -2.27 -17.96
N GLY A 8 -1.06 -1.77 -19.12
CA GLY A 8 -1.54 -2.18 -20.45
C GLY A 8 -2.74 -1.36 -20.93
N GLU A 9 -2.83 -1.16 -22.25
CA GLU A 9 -3.81 -0.27 -22.90
C GLU A 9 -5.27 -0.59 -22.53
N ASP A 10 -5.61 -1.87 -22.41
CA ASP A 10 -6.98 -2.31 -22.12
C ASP A 10 -7.37 -2.25 -20.64
N PHE A 11 -6.40 -2.03 -19.74
CA PHE A 11 -6.64 -2.11 -18.30
C PHE A 11 -7.73 -1.14 -17.87
N LEU A 12 -7.60 0.14 -18.24
CA LEU A 12 -8.52 1.19 -17.82
C LEU A 12 -9.94 0.97 -18.35
N ALA A 13 -10.10 0.32 -19.50
CA ALA A 13 -11.40 0.02 -20.07
C ALA A 13 -12.11 -1.14 -19.34
N GLN A 14 -11.35 -2.14 -18.87
CA GLN A 14 -11.91 -3.43 -18.46
C GLN A 14 -11.88 -3.67 -16.94
N ALA A 15 -10.80 -3.30 -16.25
CA ALA A 15 -10.56 -3.71 -14.86
C ALA A 15 -11.17 -2.77 -13.79
N PRO A 16 -11.11 -1.43 -13.92
CA PRO A 16 -11.60 -0.53 -12.87
C PRO A 16 -13.03 -0.83 -12.45
N HIS A 17 -13.22 -1.05 -11.15
CA HIS A 17 -14.52 -1.35 -10.51
C HIS A 17 -15.22 -2.64 -10.97
N ARG A 18 -14.58 -3.48 -11.78
CA ARG A 18 -15.18 -4.71 -12.33
C ARG A 18 -14.42 -5.96 -11.95
N GLU A 19 -13.10 -5.91 -11.97
CA GLU A 19 -12.25 -7.09 -11.76
C GLU A 19 -11.03 -6.76 -10.90
N TYR A 20 -10.65 -7.69 -10.03
CA TYR A 20 -9.34 -7.68 -9.39
C TYR A 20 -8.31 -8.32 -10.33
N ARG A 21 -7.23 -7.58 -10.66
CA ARG A 21 -6.17 -8.06 -11.54
C ARG A 21 -4.80 -8.00 -10.87
N HIS A 22 -4.10 -9.12 -10.83
CA HIS A 22 -2.71 -9.21 -10.39
C HIS A 22 -1.77 -9.10 -11.60
N VAL A 23 -0.90 -8.09 -11.61
CA VAL A 23 0.04 -7.86 -12.72
C VAL A 23 1.48 -7.84 -12.19
N PRO A 24 2.21 -8.96 -12.29
CA PRO A 24 3.54 -9.08 -11.70
C PRO A 24 4.61 -8.35 -12.53
N GLY A 25 5.64 -7.81 -11.86
CA GLY A 25 6.84 -7.26 -12.52
C GLY A 25 6.65 -5.96 -13.31
N VAL A 26 5.51 -5.29 -13.13
CA VAL A 26 5.09 -4.11 -13.90
C VAL A 26 5.87 -2.85 -13.53
N ILE A 27 6.27 -2.74 -12.25
CA ILE A 27 7.07 -1.64 -11.73
C ILE A 27 8.10 -2.19 -10.75
N ASP A 28 9.28 -1.59 -10.74
CA ASP A 28 10.18 -1.71 -9.61
C ASP A 28 9.62 -0.88 -8.46
N VAL A 29 9.26 -1.57 -7.37
CA VAL A 29 8.72 -0.95 -6.15
C VAL A 29 9.81 -0.72 -5.11
N ALA A 30 11.06 -1.09 -5.40
CA ALA A 30 12.18 -0.82 -4.51
C ALA A 30 12.26 0.68 -4.21
N GLY A 31 12.29 1.01 -2.92
CA GLY A 31 12.39 2.40 -2.47
C GLY A 31 11.07 3.18 -2.43
N LEU A 32 9.94 2.63 -2.89
CA LEU A 32 8.63 3.29 -2.77
C LEU A 32 8.26 3.52 -1.28
N MET A 33 8.60 2.56 -0.43
CA MET A 33 8.48 2.65 1.02
C MET A 33 9.67 1.94 1.66
N THR A 34 10.52 2.69 2.36
CA THR A 34 11.58 2.12 3.20
C THR A 34 11.14 2.05 4.66
N TRP A 35 11.84 1.27 5.48
CA TRP A 35 11.66 1.30 6.94
C TRP A 35 11.94 2.68 7.53
N GLY A 36 12.90 3.43 6.96
CA GLY A 36 13.16 4.81 7.36
C GLY A 36 11.97 5.73 7.07
N ASN A 37 11.37 5.62 5.88
CA ASN A 37 10.17 6.39 5.51
C ASN A 37 9.02 6.08 6.47
N LEU A 38 8.80 4.79 6.77
CA LEU A 38 7.79 4.38 7.73
C LEU A 38 8.04 5.02 9.10
N ASN A 39 9.25 4.89 9.65
CA ASN A 39 9.59 5.49 10.94
C ASN A 39 9.33 7.00 10.98
N GLN A 40 9.67 7.73 9.91
CA GLN A 40 9.38 9.17 9.82
C GLN A 40 7.87 9.46 9.82
N ILE A 41 7.06 8.64 9.14
CA ILE A 41 5.60 8.76 9.16
C ILE A 41 5.06 8.52 10.57
N LEU A 42 5.54 7.48 11.25
CA LEU A 42 5.10 7.14 12.62
C LEU A 42 5.45 8.23 13.63
N VAL A 43 6.60 8.90 13.46
CA VAL A 43 7.05 10.00 14.32
C VAL A 43 6.29 11.30 14.01
N GLY A 44 6.03 11.57 12.73
CA GLY A 44 5.44 12.83 12.27
C GLY A 44 3.91 12.89 12.32
N HIS A 45 3.24 11.74 12.38
CA HIS A 45 1.78 11.67 12.31
C HIS A 45 1.20 10.86 13.47
N ARG A 46 0.10 11.36 14.05
CA ARG A 46 -0.68 10.61 15.02
C ARG A 46 -1.40 9.47 14.32
N LEU A 47 -1.11 8.24 14.73
CA LEU A 47 -1.71 7.03 14.18
C LEU A 47 -2.99 6.71 14.93
N GLU A 48 -4.00 7.57 14.76
CA GLU A 48 -5.32 7.21 15.24
C GLU A 48 -5.85 6.03 14.40
N PRO A 49 -6.55 5.05 15.01
CA PRO A 49 -7.35 4.11 14.24
C PRO A 49 -8.23 4.88 13.24
N PRO A 50 -8.25 4.52 11.95
CA PRO A 50 -7.82 3.25 11.33
C PRO A 50 -6.44 3.25 10.64
N HIS A 51 -5.56 4.21 10.90
CA HIS A 51 -4.41 4.47 10.01
C HIS A 51 -3.27 3.45 10.13
N MET A 52 -3.13 2.77 11.28
CA MET A 52 -2.21 1.65 11.46
C MET A 52 -2.80 0.64 12.44
N ARG A 53 -2.74 -0.65 12.08
CA ARG A 53 -3.20 -1.75 12.93
C ARG A 53 -2.04 -2.71 13.19
N LEU A 54 -1.71 -2.89 14.46
CA LEU A 54 -0.76 -3.91 14.90
C LEU A 54 -1.51 -5.22 15.12
N SER A 55 -0.91 -6.34 14.74
CA SER A 55 -1.48 -7.67 14.99
C SER A 55 -0.41 -8.67 15.37
N ARG A 56 -0.78 -9.63 16.23
CA ARG A 56 0.05 -10.78 16.61
C ARG A 56 -0.83 -12.01 16.65
N ASP A 57 -0.39 -13.08 15.98
CA ASP A 57 -1.12 -14.37 15.93
C ASP A 57 -2.58 -14.26 15.44
N GLY A 58 -2.87 -13.26 14.58
CA GLY A 58 -4.20 -13.00 14.05
C GLY A 58 -5.05 -12.03 14.89
N ASP A 59 -4.64 -11.74 16.12
CA ASP A 59 -5.33 -10.80 17.01
C ASP A 59 -4.84 -9.37 16.79
N THR A 60 -5.78 -8.41 16.87
CA THR A 60 -5.44 -6.97 16.82
C THR A 60 -4.89 -6.53 18.17
N LEU A 61 -3.70 -5.96 18.15
CA LEU A 61 -3.08 -5.37 19.34
C LEU A 61 -3.63 -3.97 19.60
N PRO A 62 -3.76 -3.55 20.88
CA PRO A 62 -4.10 -2.18 21.20
C PRO A 62 -3.03 -1.22 20.63
N GLY A 63 -3.46 -0.05 20.20
CA GLY A 63 -2.55 1.01 19.77
C GLY A 63 -1.64 1.48 20.92
N PRO A 64 -0.49 2.11 20.62
CA PRO A 64 0.34 2.73 21.65
C PRO A 64 -0.48 3.77 22.43
N VAL A 65 -0.40 3.71 23.77
CA VAL A 65 -1.08 4.63 24.71
C VAL A 65 -0.34 5.95 24.77
#